data_AF-A0A5D3A221-F1
#
_entry.id   AF-A0A5D3A221-F1
#
_cell.length_a   1.000
_cell.length_b   1.000
_cell.length_c   1.000
_cell.angle_alpha   90.00
_cell.angle_beta   90.00
_cell.angle_gamma   90.00
#
_symmetry.space_group_name_H-M   'P 1'
#
loop_
_entity.id
_entity.type
_entity.pdbx_description
1 polymer ?
#
loop_
_entity_poly.entity_id
_entity_poly.type
_entity_poly.pdbx_seq_one_letter_code
_entity_poly.pdbx_strand_id
1 'polypeptide(L)'
;MSWMDFRIGIEDVGGAVLQELWNRVGLQIVDLAKETRDVVLEKDNFREFSTSISELDTLLQALNVNQIETSMGSEFTKAALEKLDSQLRKAHKMIKDYKSGSYLRFILHSHSVLSQMQYLAKDIAAIVSSFELINLDMAVNLKSMNTRIIEHLGSMEFRMSASTQTIASEIKNSISRSSRNRESAVKLLEKIAEAVDANADASLVKNELALLKQEKHEMEVQKKLAVSLELSQLIHLLYSTEMVSRPLNEDTSTYHNQYPIGSFICPLCDEMMVDPVAIICGHSFERKAIEEYFKRGNYDCPTCRQDLQSLELTPNVNLRSSIQEWKKRDMDWKFQAAVAGINSDDPFRKNKAFDDMQDLVDISEYAVKAAEEGLIPKFVESLKDTRLNSVAAEKCLYCLAKYCEDHQLQLVDAGAVRRIVKRMYNGETEANSVSILLELSKTETLIERIGNTKDCIPVLVSLLSNPNPDTSSKAKAVLQNLSSNTHFAVKMAEAGYFQSFVARFNQAAGQQETQALMAEALEKMQLKENSINDLKDKQFVHNLVHLLSSNSPAWKSACIKCVKKLVPYPKMILSLNKKLLRF
;
A
#
# COMPACT_ATOMS: atom_id res chain seq x y z
N MET A 1 70.86 -57.46 26.56
CA MET A 1 70.78 -56.10 25.98
C MET A 1 71.24 -56.17 24.54
N SER A 2 70.31 -56.21 23.60
CA SER A 2 70.52 -55.85 22.19
C SER A 2 69.21 -55.19 21.79
N TRP A 3 69.22 -53.85 21.79
CA TRP A 3 68.11 -53.04 21.33
C TRP A 3 68.25 -52.87 19.82
N MET A 4 67.22 -53.27 19.09
CA MET A 4 67.06 -52.97 17.67
C MET A 4 66.78 -51.47 17.51
N ASP A 5 67.60 -50.80 16.71
CA ASP A 5 67.45 -49.41 16.29
C ASP A 5 66.23 -49.27 15.37
N PHE A 6 65.12 -48.72 15.87
CA PHE A 6 64.04 -48.18 15.05
C PHE A 6 64.39 -46.73 14.69
N ARG A 7 65.07 -46.52 13.57
CA ARG A 7 65.06 -45.21 12.89
C ARG A 7 63.83 -45.13 11.99
N ILE A 8 62.70 -44.71 12.55
CA ILE A 8 61.58 -44.15 11.75
C ILE A 8 61.90 -42.66 11.64
N GLY A 9 62.37 -42.24 10.47
CA GLY A 9 62.86 -40.90 10.20
C GLY A 9 61.75 -39.85 10.15
N ILE A 10 62.10 -38.61 10.50
CA ILE A 10 61.24 -37.42 10.37
C ILE A 10 60.73 -37.20 8.93
N GLU A 11 61.39 -37.80 7.93
CA GLU A 11 60.97 -37.83 6.52
C GLU A 11 59.66 -38.61 6.28
N ASP A 12 59.37 -39.65 7.08
CA ASP A 12 58.15 -40.47 6.94
C ASP A 12 56.87 -39.71 7.35
N VAL A 13 57.00 -38.73 8.25
CA VAL A 13 55.87 -37.89 8.71
C VAL A 13 55.54 -36.80 7.67
N GLY A 14 56.55 -36.25 6.99
CA GLY A 14 56.37 -35.26 5.93
C GLY A 14 55.65 -35.82 4.70
N GLY A 15 56.07 -37.02 4.25
CA GLY A 15 55.43 -37.73 3.14
C GLY A 15 53.97 -38.13 3.44
N ALA A 16 53.68 -38.58 4.67
CA ALA A 16 52.30 -38.92 5.08
C ALA A 16 51.36 -37.70 5.07
N VAL A 17 51.84 -36.54 5.53
CA VAL A 17 51.06 -35.28 5.51
C VAL A 17 50.83 -34.80 4.08
N LEU A 18 51.84 -34.88 3.20
CA LEU A 18 51.70 -34.55 1.78
C LEU A 18 50.72 -35.48 1.06
N GLN A 19 50.78 -36.78 1.33
CA GLN A 19 49.84 -37.75 0.76
C GLN A 19 48.40 -37.51 1.24
N GLU A 20 48.20 -37.12 2.50
CA GLU A 20 46.89 -36.74 3.03
C GLU A 20 46.34 -35.46 2.36
N LEU A 21 47.20 -34.44 2.18
CA LEU A 21 46.86 -33.21 1.44
C LEU A 21 46.48 -33.53 -0.01
N TRP A 22 47.22 -34.42 -0.67
CA TRP A 22 46.96 -34.86 -2.04
C TRP A 22 45.60 -35.56 -2.16
N ASN A 23 45.33 -36.52 -1.27
CA ASN A 23 44.05 -37.25 -1.25
C ASN A 23 42.88 -36.29 -0.98
N ARG A 24 43.06 -35.30 -0.10
CA ARG A 24 42.04 -34.30 0.20
C ARG A 24 41.75 -33.40 -1.01
N VAL A 25 42.80 -32.97 -1.73
CA VAL A 25 42.66 -32.19 -2.97
C VAL A 25 41.94 -33.02 -4.03
N GLY A 26 42.30 -34.30 -4.20
CA GLY A 26 41.61 -35.22 -5.13
C GLY A 26 40.12 -35.36 -4.81
N LEU A 27 39.76 -35.59 -3.55
CA LEU A 27 38.35 -35.66 -3.12
C LEU A 27 37.59 -34.36 -3.42
N GLN A 28 38.19 -33.20 -3.13
CA GLN A 28 37.58 -31.92 -3.47
C GLN A 28 37.38 -31.76 -4.98
N ILE A 29 38.32 -32.19 -5.82
CA ILE A 29 38.18 -32.06 -7.27
C ILE A 29 37.01 -32.92 -7.79
N VAL A 30 36.87 -34.15 -7.28
CA VAL A 30 35.73 -35.03 -7.60
C VAL A 30 34.40 -34.41 -7.17
N ASP A 31 34.33 -33.93 -5.94
CA ASP A 31 33.12 -33.30 -5.39
C ASP A 31 32.77 -32.03 -6.19
N LEU A 32 33.77 -31.21 -6.53
CA LEU A 32 33.59 -29.99 -7.32
C LEU A 32 33.08 -30.30 -8.74
N ALA A 33 33.68 -31.30 -9.40
CA ALA A 33 33.28 -31.72 -10.74
C ALA A 33 31.82 -32.20 -10.76
N LYS A 34 31.38 -32.90 -9.71
CA LYS A 34 29.99 -33.33 -9.55
C LYS A 34 29.08 -32.15 -9.26
N GLU A 35 29.43 -31.30 -8.29
CA GLU A 35 28.61 -30.16 -7.91
C GLU A 35 28.42 -29.16 -9.06
N THR A 36 29.44 -28.94 -9.88
CA THR A 36 29.39 -28.06 -11.06
C THR A 36 28.53 -28.59 -12.19
N ARG A 37 28.38 -29.91 -12.31
CA ARG A 37 27.57 -30.55 -13.34
C ARG A 37 26.06 -30.36 -13.12
N ASP A 38 25.65 -30.25 -11.86
CA ASP A 38 24.24 -30.09 -11.47
C ASP A 38 23.79 -28.61 -11.40
N VAL A 39 24.56 -27.68 -12.00
CA VAL A 39 24.22 -26.25 -12.05
C VAL A 39 23.16 -26.02 -13.13
N VAL A 40 22.07 -25.35 -12.77
CA VAL A 40 20.87 -25.18 -13.62
C VAL A 40 21.00 -24.01 -14.62
N LEU A 41 21.63 -22.90 -14.24
CA LEU A 41 21.83 -21.73 -15.13
C LEU A 41 23.26 -21.71 -15.68
N GLU A 42 23.41 -21.19 -16.90
CA GLU A 42 24.71 -21.08 -17.58
C GLU A 42 25.42 -22.44 -17.71
N LYS A 43 24.61 -23.49 -17.98
CA LYS A 43 25.02 -24.91 -18.04
C LYS A 43 26.28 -25.13 -18.88
N ASP A 44 26.45 -24.40 -19.98
CA ASP A 44 27.60 -24.55 -20.87
C ASP A 44 28.91 -24.11 -20.21
N ASN A 45 28.94 -22.96 -19.52
CA ASN A 45 30.14 -22.47 -18.82
C ASN A 45 30.59 -23.44 -17.71
N PHE A 46 29.63 -23.93 -16.91
CA PHE A 46 29.94 -24.83 -15.79
C PHE A 46 30.20 -26.26 -16.24
N ARG A 47 29.67 -26.71 -17.39
CA ARG A 47 29.99 -28.01 -17.99
C ARG A 47 31.43 -28.05 -18.50
N GLU A 48 31.91 -26.99 -19.15
CA GLU A 48 33.30 -26.89 -19.59
C GLU A 48 34.28 -26.85 -18.41
N PHE A 49 33.92 -26.13 -17.33
CA PHE A 49 34.69 -26.13 -16.09
C PHE A 49 34.70 -27.52 -15.43
N SER A 50 33.53 -28.16 -15.29
CA SER A 50 33.39 -29.53 -14.75
C SER A 50 34.24 -30.54 -15.52
N THR A 51 34.28 -30.42 -16.85
CA THR A 51 35.09 -31.29 -17.73
C THR A 51 36.59 -31.09 -17.45
N SER A 52 37.04 -29.84 -17.38
CA SER A 52 38.45 -29.51 -17.09
C SER A 52 38.88 -29.94 -15.67
N ILE A 53 37.99 -29.84 -14.69
CA ILE A 53 38.23 -30.31 -13.31
C ILE A 53 38.23 -31.86 -13.25
N SER A 54 37.41 -32.54 -14.05
CA SER A 54 37.43 -34.01 -14.15
C SER A 54 38.71 -34.52 -14.83
N GLU A 55 39.21 -33.79 -15.82
CA GLU A 55 40.53 -34.08 -16.43
C GLU A 55 41.67 -33.85 -15.43
N LEU A 56 41.55 -32.84 -14.56
CA LEU A 56 42.49 -32.60 -13.47
C LEU A 56 42.48 -33.72 -12.42
N ASP A 57 41.32 -34.28 -12.08
CA ASP A 57 41.22 -35.48 -11.22
C ASP A 57 41.96 -36.66 -11.86
N THR A 58 41.70 -36.91 -13.15
CA THR A 58 42.37 -37.98 -13.91
C THR A 58 43.89 -37.79 -13.94
N LEU A 59 44.35 -36.54 -14.04
CA LEU A 59 45.78 -36.18 -14.01
C LEU A 59 46.38 -36.45 -12.63
N LEU A 60 45.72 -36.03 -11.55
CA LEU A 60 46.21 -36.20 -10.19
C LEU A 60 46.17 -37.67 -9.72
N GLN A 61 45.25 -38.48 -10.24
CA GLN A 61 45.21 -39.93 -9.98
C GLN A 61 46.31 -40.69 -10.74
N ALA A 62 46.68 -40.22 -11.94
CA ALA A 62 47.76 -40.81 -12.73
C ALA A 62 49.16 -40.42 -12.21
N LEU A 63 49.23 -39.36 -11.39
CA LEU A 63 50.45 -38.83 -10.79
C LEU A 63 50.71 -39.45 -9.42
N ASN A 64 51.99 -39.71 -9.12
CA ASN A 64 52.42 -40.14 -7.80
C ASN A 64 53.04 -38.96 -7.03
N VAL A 65 52.55 -38.71 -5.81
CA VAL A 65 53.03 -37.65 -4.89
C VAL A 65 54.54 -37.70 -4.74
N ASN A 66 55.10 -38.91 -4.61
CA ASN A 66 56.53 -39.11 -4.40
C ASN A 66 57.36 -38.70 -5.63
N GLN A 67 56.82 -38.81 -6.85
CA GLN A 67 57.53 -38.40 -8.07
C GLN A 67 57.59 -36.87 -8.20
N ILE A 68 56.53 -36.18 -7.78
CA ILE A 68 56.44 -34.71 -7.82
C ILE A 68 57.28 -34.09 -6.70
N GLU A 69 57.25 -34.71 -5.51
CA GLU A 69 58.09 -34.31 -4.39
C GLU A 69 59.58 -34.41 -4.74
N THR A 70 60.00 -35.48 -5.42
CA THR A 70 61.41 -35.66 -5.85
C THR A 70 61.87 -34.66 -6.90
N SER A 71 60.96 -34.07 -7.70
CA SER A 71 61.34 -33.11 -8.74
C SER A 71 61.21 -31.65 -8.32
N MET A 72 60.33 -31.33 -7.38
CA MET A 72 59.98 -29.94 -7.01
C MET A 72 60.39 -29.55 -5.58
N GLY A 73 60.64 -30.52 -4.72
CA GLY A 73 60.91 -30.32 -3.30
C GLY A 73 59.64 -30.28 -2.44
N SER A 74 59.71 -30.96 -1.29
CA SER A 74 58.60 -31.20 -0.35
C SER A 74 57.85 -29.92 0.06
N GLU A 75 58.57 -28.83 0.38
CA GLU A 75 57.96 -27.55 0.79
C GLU A 75 57.22 -26.83 -0.35
N PHE A 76 57.75 -26.88 -1.57
CA PHE A 76 57.12 -26.25 -2.73
C PHE A 76 55.85 -27.02 -3.14
N THR A 77 55.94 -28.36 -3.21
CA THR A 77 54.78 -29.23 -3.49
C THR A 77 53.68 -29.02 -2.46
N LYS A 78 54.04 -28.91 -1.17
CA LYS A 78 53.09 -28.61 -0.10
C LYS A 78 52.40 -27.26 -0.30
N ALA A 79 53.16 -26.19 -0.55
CA ALA A 79 52.61 -24.85 -0.74
C ALA A 79 51.69 -24.76 -1.97
N ALA A 80 52.05 -25.42 -3.07
CA ALA A 80 51.25 -25.49 -4.28
C ALA A 80 49.92 -26.24 -4.04
N LEU A 81 49.97 -27.38 -3.33
CA LEU A 81 48.78 -28.14 -2.95
C LEU A 81 47.88 -27.39 -1.97
N GLU A 82 48.42 -26.70 -0.98
CA GLU A 82 47.66 -25.86 -0.05
C GLU A 82 46.97 -24.70 -0.78
N LYS A 83 47.64 -24.10 -1.77
CA LYS A 83 47.06 -23.06 -2.62
C LYS A 83 45.95 -23.61 -3.50
N LEU A 84 46.14 -24.78 -4.10
CA LEU A 84 45.12 -25.47 -4.90
C LEU A 84 43.89 -25.82 -4.04
N ASP A 85 44.09 -26.43 -2.87
CA ASP A 85 43.09 -26.77 -1.87
C ASP A 85 42.30 -25.51 -1.42
N SER A 86 42.98 -24.38 -1.24
CA SER A 86 42.30 -23.12 -0.93
C SER A 86 41.42 -22.61 -2.08
N GLN A 87 41.86 -22.72 -3.33
CA GLN A 87 41.07 -22.25 -4.48
C GLN A 87 39.88 -23.18 -4.76
N LEU A 88 40.08 -24.49 -4.63
CA LEU A 88 39.00 -25.48 -4.73
C LEU A 88 37.94 -25.28 -3.66
N ARG A 89 38.31 -24.99 -2.40
CA ARG A 89 37.35 -24.64 -1.34
C ARG A 89 36.56 -23.37 -1.65
N LYS A 90 37.20 -22.35 -2.22
CA LYS A 90 36.50 -21.12 -2.65
C LYS A 90 35.50 -21.42 -3.77
N ALA A 91 35.91 -22.22 -4.75
CA ALA A 91 35.02 -22.65 -5.83
C ALA A 91 33.80 -23.42 -5.30
N HIS A 92 34.00 -24.41 -4.41
CA HIS A 92 32.90 -25.13 -3.76
C HIS A 92 31.96 -24.20 -3.02
N LYS A 93 32.50 -23.27 -2.21
CA LYS A 93 31.66 -22.32 -1.48
C LYS A 93 30.80 -21.52 -2.44
N MET A 94 31.36 -21.05 -3.55
CA MET A 94 30.61 -20.29 -4.55
C MET A 94 29.53 -21.13 -5.25
N ILE A 95 29.79 -22.40 -5.57
CA ILE A 95 28.79 -23.29 -6.19
C ILE A 95 27.70 -23.70 -5.20
N LYS A 96 28.07 -23.87 -3.93
CA LYS A 96 27.12 -24.17 -2.87
C LYS A 96 26.20 -22.98 -2.61
N ASP A 97 26.77 -21.79 -2.44
CA ASP A 97 26.02 -20.53 -2.29
C ASP A 97 25.11 -20.29 -3.52
N TYR A 98 25.56 -20.70 -4.71
CA TYR A 98 24.78 -20.69 -5.95
C TYR A 98 23.57 -21.64 -5.90
N LYS A 99 23.73 -22.87 -5.43
CA LYS A 99 22.66 -23.89 -5.40
C LYS A 99 21.63 -23.66 -4.29
N SER A 100 22.05 -23.10 -3.16
CA SER A 100 21.16 -22.86 -2.01
C SER A 100 20.38 -21.55 -2.10
N GLY A 101 20.75 -20.67 -3.04
CA GLY A 101 20.17 -19.35 -3.19
C GLY A 101 19.04 -19.26 -4.22
N SER A 102 18.34 -18.13 -4.19
CA SER A 102 17.32 -17.77 -5.17
C SER A 102 17.94 -17.57 -6.55
N TYR A 103 17.30 -18.15 -7.56
CA TYR A 103 17.63 -17.96 -8.97
C TYR A 103 17.59 -16.49 -9.38
N LEU A 104 16.60 -15.73 -8.91
CA LEU A 104 16.44 -14.32 -9.27
C LEU A 104 17.56 -13.44 -8.72
N ARG A 105 18.03 -13.71 -7.50
CA ARG A 105 19.21 -13.03 -6.97
C ARG A 105 20.44 -13.38 -7.79
N PHE A 106 20.60 -14.65 -8.15
CA PHE A 106 21.71 -15.07 -8.99
C PHE A 106 21.68 -14.33 -10.32
N ILE A 107 20.58 -14.32 -11.07
CA ILE A 107 20.46 -13.62 -12.36
C ILE A 107 20.89 -12.15 -12.26
N LEU A 108 20.56 -11.48 -11.15
CA LEU A 108 20.94 -10.08 -10.91
C LEU A 108 22.43 -9.89 -10.61
N HIS A 109 23.06 -10.88 -9.98
CA HIS A 109 24.46 -10.86 -9.54
C HIS A 109 25.37 -11.79 -10.37
N SER A 110 24.87 -12.42 -11.44
CA SER A 110 25.56 -13.46 -12.20
C SER A 110 26.89 -12.95 -12.73
N HIS A 111 26.94 -11.69 -13.18
CA HIS A 111 28.17 -11.09 -13.66
C HIS A 111 29.30 -11.15 -12.62
N SER A 112 29.01 -10.85 -11.35
CA SER A 112 30.03 -10.85 -10.29
C SER A 112 30.50 -12.27 -9.97
N VAL A 113 29.55 -13.22 -9.86
CA VAL A 113 29.85 -14.63 -9.56
C VAL A 113 30.63 -15.30 -10.70
N LEU A 114 30.21 -15.09 -11.95
CA LEU A 114 30.88 -15.60 -13.15
C LEU A 114 32.29 -15.01 -13.32
N SER A 115 32.46 -13.70 -13.05
CA SER A 115 33.79 -13.07 -13.07
C SER A 115 34.71 -13.70 -12.02
N GLN A 116 34.23 -13.90 -10.79
CA GLN A 116 35.00 -14.54 -9.73
C GLN A 116 35.35 -16.00 -10.08
N MET A 117 34.44 -16.75 -10.69
CA MET A 117 34.73 -18.11 -11.19
C MET A 117 35.77 -18.10 -12.30
N GLN A 118 35.75 -17.12 -13.20
CA GLN A 118 36.76 -16.97 -14.23
C GLN A 118 38.15 -16.71 -13.64
N TYR A 119 38.25 -15.85 -12.63
CA TYR A 119 39.52 -15.65 -11.92
C TYR A 119 39.98 -16.93 -11.21
N LEU A 120 39.08 -17.68 -10.59
CA LEU A 120 39.40 -18.96 -9.95
C LEU A 120 39.90 -20.00 -10.95
N ALA A 121 39.27 -20.12 -12.13
CA ALA A 121 39.73 -21.03 -13.18
C ALA A 121 41.14 -20.69 -13.65
N LYS A 122 41.44 -19.39 -13.84
CA LYS A 122 42.78 -18.90 -14.21
C LYS A 122 43.81 -19.11 -13.10
N ASP A 123 43.43 -18.91 -11.84
CA ASP A 123 44.28 -19.18 -10.68
C ASP A 123 44.61 -20.68 -10.58
N ILE A 124 43.62 -21.56 -10.80
CA ILE A 124 43.83 -23.02 -10.83
C ILE A 124 44.77 -23.37 -12.00
N ALA A 125 44.58 -22.81 -13.19
CA ALA A 125 45.48 -23.02 -14.33
C ALA A 125 46.93 -22.59 -14.03
N ALA A 126 47.12 -21.45 -13.36
CA ALA A 126 48.43 -20.95 -12.95
C ALA A 126 49.09 -21.86 -11.91
N ILE A 127 48.30 -22.40 -10.96
CA ILE A 127 48.80 -23.36 -9.96
C ILE A 127 49.16 -24.69 -10.63
N VAL A 128 48.33 -25.21 -11.54
CA VAL A 128 48.61 -26.41 -12.34
C VAL A 128 49.87 -26.24 -13.17
N SER A 129 50.06 -25.06 -13.78
CA SER A 129 51.27 -24.71 -14.53
C SER A 129 52.52 -24.67 -13.64
N SER A 130 52.39 -24.24 -12.38
CA SER A 130 53.49 -24.16 -11.42
C SER A 130 54.01 -25.52 -10.96
N PHE A 131 53.26 -26.60 -11.18
CA PHE A 131 53.75 -27.97 -10.91
C PHE A 131 54.81 -28.43 -11.92
N GLU A 132 55.13 -27.63 -12.95
CA GLU A 132 56.16 -27.91 -13.96
C GLU A 132 56.15 -29.36 -14.48
N LEU A 133 54.96 -29.98 -14.57
CA LEU A 133 54.77 -31.41 -14.87
C LEU A 133 55.31 -31.81 -16.26
N ILE A 134 55.63 -30.82 -17.10
CA ILE A 134 56.30 -30.98 -18.39
C ILE A 134 57.73 -31.55 -18.21
N ASN A 135 58.38 -31.24 -17.09
CA ASN A 135 59.75 -31.62 -16.74
C ASN A 135 59.85 -33.03 -16.11
N LEU A 136 58.72 -33.67 -15.78
CA LEU A 136 58.68 -35.05 -15.30
C LEU A 136 58.74 -36.05 -16.47
N ASP A 137 59.36 -37.22 -16.25
CA ASP A 137 59.39 -38.33 -17.22
C ASP A 137 58.02 -39.05 -17.26
N MET A 138 57.04 -38.36 -17.85
CA MET A 138 55.66 -38.84 -17.97
C MET A 138 55.32 -39.25 -19.40
N ALA A 139 54.38 -40.18 -19.52
CA ALA A 139 53.81 -40.57 -20.79
C ALA A 139 53.24 -39.36 -21.55
N VAL A 140 53.46 -39.32 -22.87
CA VAL A 140 53.12 -38.19 -23.76
C VAL A 140 51.65 -37.78 -23.67
N ASN A 141 50.76 -38.74 -23.38
CA ASN A 141 49.33 -38.50 -23.15
C ASN A 141 49.04 -37.65 -21.90
N LEU A 142 49.78 -37.84 -20.79
CA LEU A 142 49.63 -37.04 -19.57
C LEU A 142 50.19 -35.63 -19.74
N LYS A 143 51.31 -35.48 -20.48
CA LYS A 143 51.83 -34.15 -20.85
C LYS A 143 50.84 -33.38 -21.71
N SER A 144 50.24 -34.03 -22.71
CA SER A 144 49.18 -33.45 -23.53
C SER A 144 47.92 -33.11 -22.71
N MET A 145 47.56 -33.92 -21.72
CA MET A 145 46.45 -33.63 -20.80
C MET A 145 46.73 -32.42 -19.93
N ASN A 146 47.94 -32.29 -19.38
CA ASN A 146 48.35 -31.11 -18.61
C ASN A 146 48.26 -29.82 -19.42
N THR A 147 48.82 -29.81 -20.64
CA THR A 147 48.76 -28.63 -21.53
C THR A 147 47.31 -28.27 -21.87
N ARG A 148 46.46 -29.27 -22.17
CA ARG A 148 45.02 -29.03 -22.43
C ARG A 148 44.30 -28.45 -21.23
N ILE A 149 44.53 -28.94 -20.01
CA ILE A 149 43.91 -28.40 -18.78
C ILE A 149 44.33 -26.94 -18.57
N ILE A 150 45.62 -26.63 -18.72
CA ILE A 150 46.14 -25.26 -18.56
C ILE A 150 45.54 -24.33 -19.62
N GLU A 151 45.51 -24.74 -20.88
CA GLU A 151 44.95 -23.96 -21.98
C GLU A 151 43.45 -23.76 -21.82
N HIS A 152 42.70 -24.82 -21.50
CA HIS A 152 41.24 -24.75 -21.30
C HIS A 152 40.92 -23.86 -20.09
N LEU A 153 41.45 -24.15 -18.89
CA LEU A 153 41.18 -23.36 -17.68
C LEU A 153 41.68 -21.91 -17.80
N GLY A 154 42.81 -21.69 -18.46
CA GLY A 154 43.41 -20.36 -18.66
C GLY A 154 42.65 -19.49 -19.67
N SER A 155 42.04 -20.11 -20.68
CA SER A 155 41.26 -19.42 -21.72
C SER A 155 39.76 -19.36 -21.43
N MET A 156 39.26 -19.96 -20.34
CA MET A 156 37.83 -19.93 -20.01
C MET A 156 37.31 -18.50 -19.89
N GLU A 157 36.14 -18.29 -20.49
CA GLU A 157 35.36 -17.06 -20.38
C GLU A 157 33.96 -17.39 -19.88
N PHE A 158 33.70 -17.09 -18.60
CA PHE A 158 32.36 -17.25 -18.04
C PHE A 158 31.50 -16.06 -18.46
N ARG A 159 30.69 -16.26 -19.50
CA ARG A 159 29.79 -15.23 -20.04
C ARG A 159 28.35 -15.52 -19.68
N MET A 160 27.57 -14.49 -19.37
CA MET A 160 26.13 -14.64 -19.23
C MET A 160 25.51 -14.96 -20.59
N SER A 161 24.61 -15.94 -20.64
CA SER A 161 23.80 -16.22 -21.81
C SER A 161 22.92 -15.01 -22.16
N ALA A 162 22.57 -14.89 -23.45
CA ALA A 162 21.74 -13.80 -23.95
C ALA A 162 20.35 -13.75 -23.28
N SER A 163 19.79 -14.91 -22.91
CA SER A 163 18.53 -15.02 -22.18
C SER A 163 18.66 -14.47 -20.74
N THR A 164 19.66 -14.90 -19.97
CA THR A 164 19.91 -14.40 -18.61
C THR A 164 20.23 -12.90 -18.60
N GLN A 165 21.00 -12.41 -19.59
CA GLN A 165 21.32 -10.98 -19.70
C GLN A 165 20.08 -10.13 -20.01
N THR A 166 19.21 -10.64 -20.89
CA THR A 166 17.92 -9.99 -21.20
C THR A 166 17.04 -9.93 -19.95
N ILE A 167 16.87 -11.05 -19.24
CA ILE A 167 16.07 -11.13 -18.01
C ILE A 167 16.63 -10.20 -16.93
N ALA A 168 17.94 -10.19 -16.69
CA ALA A 168 18.57 -9.31 -15.70
C ALA A 168 18.35 -7.82 -16.04
N SER A 169 18.46 -7.46 -17.33
CA SER A 169 18.20 -6.09 -17.79
C SER A 169 16.72 -5.70 -17.66
N GLU A 170 15.81 -6.64 -17.91
CA GLU A 170 14.37 -6.43 -17.80
C GLU A 170 13.94 -6.29 -16.35
N ILE A 171 14.47 -7.11 -15.43
CA ILE A 171 14.27 -6.96 -13.97
C ILE A 171 14.79 -5.60 -13.50
N LYS A 172 16.02 -5.22 -13.86
CA LYS A 172 16.60 -3.91 -13.48
C LYS A 172 15.80 -2.73 -14.05
N ASN A 173 15.32 -2.87 -15.29
CA ASN A 173 14.45 -1.89 -15.92
C ASN A 173 13.06 -1.82 -15.24
N SER A 174 12.49 -2.95 -14.82
CA SER A 174 11.21 -3.00 -14.09
C SER A 174 11.33 -2.41 -12.68
N ILE A 175 12.45 -2.64 -12.00
CA ILE A 175 12.76 -2.04 -10.69
C ILE A 175 12.94 -0.52 -10.82
N SER A 176 13.64 -0.05 -11.87
CA SER A 176 13.93 1.38 -12.06
C SER A 176 12.76 2.18 -12.65
N ARG A 177 11.96 1.60 -13.55
CA ARG A 177 10.89 2.34 -14.26
C ARG A 177 9.60 2.48 -13.48
N SER A 178 9.47 1.89 -12.29
CA SER A 178 8.20 1.90 -11.53
C SER A 178 7.00 1.47 -12.40
N SER A 179 7.24 0.72 -13.49
CA SER A 179 6.25 0.45 -14.52
C SER A 179 5.45 -0.77 -14.15
N ARG A 180 4.44 -0.48 -13.32
CA ARG A 180 3.12 -1.08 -13.17
C ARG A 180 2.55 -1.67 -14.49
N ASN A 181 2.97 -2.87 -14.89
CA ASN A 181 2.15 -3.64 -15.84
C ASN A 181 2.04 -5.10 -15.38
N ARG A 182 0.82 -5.48 -15.02
CA ARG A 182 0.40 -6.85 -14.71
C ARG A 182 0.85 -7.83 -15.81
N GLU A 183 0.80 -7.37 -17.06
CA GLU A 183 1.20 -8.14 -18.23
C GLU A 183 2.72 -8.29 -18.39
N SER A 184 3.52 -7.30 -17.95
CA SER A 184 4.99 -7.40 -18.01
C SER A 184 5.55 -8.31 -16.92
N ALA A 185 4.90 -8.38 -15.76
CA ALA A 185 5.35 -9.24 -14.67
C ALA A 185 5.01 -10.72 -14.91
N VAL A 186 3.89 -11.03 -15.57
CA VAL A 186 3.57 -12.39 -16.04
C VAL A 186 4.52 -12.82 -17.18
N LYS A 187 4.76 -11.96 -18.18
CA LYS A 187 5.75 -12.21 -19.24
C LYS A 187 7.16 -12.42 -18.71
N LEU A 188 7.52 -11.72 -17.62
CA LEU A 188 8.80 -11.90 -16.94
C LEU A 188 8.89 -13.29 -16.30
N LEU A 189 7.84 -13.76 -15.63
CA LEU A 189 7.78 -15.10 -15.04
C LEU A 189 7.83 -16.21 -16.08
N GLU A 190 7.15 -16.05 -17.22
CA GLU A 190 7.21 -16.97 -18.35
C GLU A 190 8.64 -17.07 -18.91
N LYS A 191 9.31 -15.92 -19.14
CA LYS A 191 10.72 -15.88 -19.57
C LYS A 191 11.69 -16.51 -18.57
N ILE A 192 11.43 -16.37 -17.27
CA ILE A 192 12.23 -17.01 -16.21
C ILE A 192 12.01 -18.53 -16.23
N ALA A 193 10.77 -18.99 -16.38
CA ALA A 193 10.44 -20.42 -16.47
C ALA A 193 11.08 -21.07 -17.71
N GLU A 194 11.03 -20.38 -18.86
CA GLU A 194 11.71 -20.79 -20.10
C GLU A 194 13.24 -20.88 -19.93
N ALA A 195 13.87 -19.94 -19.23
CA ALA A 195 15.32 -19.96 -18.99
C ALA A 195 15.78 -21.07 -18.02
N VAL A 196 14.86 -21.64 -17.23
CA VAL A 196 15.14 -22.65 -16.20
C VAL A 196 14.79 -24.07 -16.67
N ASP A 197 14.34 -24.26 -17.92
CA ASP A 197 13.81 -25.54 -18.45
C ASP A 197 12.67 -26.12 -17.56
N ALA A 198 11.94 -25.25 -16.86
CA ALA A 198 10.87 -25.65 -15.94
C ALA A 198 9.52 -25.20 -16.47
N ASN A 199 8.51 -26.07 -16.42
CA ASN A 199 7.14 -25.68 -16.73
C ASN A 199 6.68 -24.67 -15.67
N ALA A 200 6.07 -23.55 -16.08
CA ALA A 200 5.71 -22.43 -15.20
C ALA A 200 4.63 -22.84 -14.18
N ASP A 201 5.04 -23.49 -13.10
CA ASP A 201 4.12 -24.01 -12.09
C ASP A 201 4.12 -23.11 -10.84
N ALA A 202 2.93 -22.88 -10.26
CA ALA A 202 2.73 -21.94 -9.16
C ALA A 202 3.50 -22.33 -7.87
N SER A 203 3.96 -23.59 -7.78
CA SER A 203 4.80 -24.13 -6.71
C SER A 203 6.24 -23.62 -6.77
N LEU A 204 6.82 -23.45 -7.97
CA LEU A 204 8.18 -22.94 -8.16
C LEU A 204 8.29 -21.47 -7.77
N VAL A 205 7.29 -20.65 -8.14
CA VAL A 205 7.23 -19.23 -7.76
C VAL A 205 7.10 -19.06 -6.25
N LYS A 206 6.29 -19.91 -5.59
CA LYS A 206 6.16 -19.90 -4.13
C LYS A 206 7.45 -20.28 -3.40
N ASN A 207 8.14 -21.31 -3.90
CA ASN A 207 9.43 -21.74 -3.34
C ASN A 207 10.50 -20.67 -3.53
N GLU A 208 10.57 -20.07 -4.72
CA GLU A 208 11.51 -18.99 -5.04
C GLU A 208 11.25 -17.74 -4.18
N LEU A 209 9.96 -17.39 -3.98
CA LEU A 209 9.57 -16.30 -3.10
C LEU A 209 9.93 -16.58 -1.63
N ALA A 210 9.84 -17.83 -1.18
CA ALA A 210 10.25 -18.24 0.16
C ALA A 210 11.77 -18.10 0.34
N LEU A 211 12.56 -18.55 -0.65
CA LEU A 211 14.01 -18.41 -0.65
C LEU A 211 14.43 -16.94 -0.65
N LEU A 212 13.82 -16.10 -1.49
CA LEU A 212 14.09 -14.66 -1.51
C LEU A 212 13.82 -13.97 -0.16
N LYS A 213 12.75 -14.35 0.53
CA LYS A 213 12.44 -13.82 1.87
C LYS A 213 13.47 -14.24 2.91
N GLN A 214 13.88 -15.51 2.87
CA GLN A 214 14.93 -16.01 3.76
C GLN A 214 16.25 -15.27 3.50
N GLU A 215 16.66 -15.14 2.24
CA GLU A 215 17.88 -14.43 1.87
C GLU A 215 17.84 -12.95 2.24
N LYS A 216 16.68 -12.30 2.06
CA LYS A 216 16.49 -10.92 2.51
C LYS A 216 16.78 -10.82 4.01
N HIS A 217 16.21 -11.73 4.80
CA HIS A 217 16.42 -11.75 6.24
C HIS A 217 17.91 -11.97 6.58
N GLU A 218 18.58 -12.88 5.87
CA GLU A 218 20.03 -13.10 6.03
C GLU A 218 20.84 -11.83 5.68
N MET A 219 20.47 -11.09 4.63
CA MET A 219 21.15 -9.84 4.26
C MET A 219 20.87 -8.71 5.27
N GLU A 220 19.68 -8.66 5.88
CA GLU A 220 19.34 -7.74 6.96
C GLU A 220 20.17 -8.04 8.23
N VAL A 221 20.28 -9.32 8.61
CA VAL A 221 21.13 -9.78 9.72
C VAL A 221 22.60 -9.43 9.45
N GLN A 222 23.06 -9.57 8.21
CA GLN A 222 24.40 -9.18 7.77
C GLN A 222 24.58 -7.65 7.58
N LYS A 223 23.57 -6.84 7.86
CA LYS A 223 23.55 -5.37 7.68
C LYS A 223 23.88 -4.90 6.25
N LYS A 224 23.61 -5.72 5.23
CA LYS A 224 23.80 -5.39 3.81
C LYS A 224 22.53 -4.79 3.22
N LEU A 225 22.23 -3.54 3.62
CA LEU A 225 20.94 -2.91 3.34
C LEU A 225 20.67 -2.62 1.86
N ALA A 226 21.69 -2.33 1.05
CA ALA A 226 21.50 -2.15 -0.40
C ALA A 226 20.94 -3.43 -1.05
N VAL A 227 21.51 -4.58 -0.68
CA VAL A 227 21.07 -5.90 -1.17
C VAL A 227 19.69 -6.25 -0.60
N SER A 228 19.43 -5.97 0.68
CA SER A 228 18.09 -6.15 1.28
C SER A 228 17.02 -5.29 0.61
N LEU A 229 17.36 -4.05 0.21
CA LEU A 229 16.45 -3.15 -0.49
C LEU A 229 16.13 -3.67 -1.89
N GLU A 230 17.14 -4.11 -2.65
CA GLU A 230 16.95 -4.73 -3.96
C GLU A 230 16.10 -6.00 -3.87
N LEU A 231 16.37 -6.87 -2.89
CA LEU A 231 15.57 -8.08 -2.63
C LEU A 231 14.14 -7.72 -2.21
N SER A 232 13.95 -6.66 -1.43
CA SER A 232 12.61 -6.19 -1.04
C SER A 232 11.80 -5.69 -2.24
N GLN A 233 12.44 -4.94 -3.15
CA GLN A 233 11.81 -4.45 -4.38
C GLN A 233 11.43 -5.60 -5.33
N LEU A 234 12.31 -6.61 -5.42
CA LEU A 234 12.06 -7.83 -6.20
C LEU A 234 10.92 -8.66 -5.60
N ILE A 235 10.93 -8.93 -4.30
CA ILE A 235 9.86 -9.63 -3.58
C ILE A 235 8.52 -8.93 -3.82
N HIS A 236 8.50 -7.60 -3.78
CA HIS A 236 7.31 -6.81 -4.02
C HIS A 236 6.81 -6.88 -5.48
N LEU A 237 7.71 -6.91 -6.47
CA LEU A 237 7.36 -7.15 -7.87
C LEU A 237 6.71 -8.53 -8.06
N LEU A 238 7.22 -9.56 -7.39
CA LEU A 238 6.68 -10.92 -7.44
C LEU A 238 5.39 -11.09 -6.63
N TYR A 239 5.22 -10.35 -5.53
CA TYR A 239 3.95 -10.34 -4.81
C TYR A 239 2.82 -9.70 -5.62
N SER A 240 3.14 -8.75 -6.51
CA SER A 240 2.16 -8.14 -7.41
C SER A 240 1.59 -9.14 -8.45
N THR A 241 2.26 -10.28 -8.69
CA THR A 241 1.79 -11.34 -9.60
C THR A 241 1.00 -12.46 -8.90
N GLU A 242 1.25 -12.71 -7.60
CA GLU A 242 0.55 -13.77 -6.83
C GLU A 242 -0.95 -13.51 -6.63
N MET A 243 -1.39 -12.26 -6.71
CA MET A 243 -2.81 -11.86 -6.64
C MET A 243 -3.63 -12.34 -7.86
N VAL A 244 -2.97 -12.78 -8.94
CA VAL A 244 -3.63 -13.15 -10.21
C VAL A 244 -3.98 -14.65 -10.27
N SER A 245 -3.32 -15.49 -9.45
CA SER A 245 -3.47 -16.95 -9.53
C SER A 245 -4.34 -17.57 -8.43
N ARG A 246 -4.96 -16.79 -7.53
CA ARG A 246 -5.86 -17.33 -6.50
C ARG A 246 -7.31 -17.39 -7.00
N PRO A 247 -7.97 -18.56 -7.00
CA PRO A 247 -9.42 -18.60 -7.06
C PRO A 247 -9.99 -17.92 -5.81
N LEU A 248 -11.03 -17.12 -6.00
CA LEU A 248 -11.68 -16.24 -5.00
C LEU A 248 -12.41 -16.99 -3.86
N ASN A 249 -12.12 -18.27 -3.66
CA ASN A 249 -12.88 -19.17 -2.81
C ASN A 249 -11.97 -19.93 -1.86
N GLU A 250 -11.40 -19.27 -0.86
CA GLU A 250 -10.92 -19.95 0.34
C GLU A 250 -10.80 -18.95 1.49
N ASP A 251 -11.68 -19.10 2.49
CA ASP A 251 -11.59 -18.48 3.81
C ASP A 251 -10.17 -18.72 4.38
N THR A 252 -9.25 -17.78 4.15
CA THR A 252 -7.91 -17.79 4.73
C THR A 252 -7.75 -16.57 5.63
N SER A 253 -8.36 -16.68 6.80
CA SER A 253 -8.19 -15.80 7.96
C SER A 253 -6.88 -16.05 8.73
N THR A 254 -5.88 -16.67 8.11
CA THR A 254 -4.60 -16.95 8.77
C THR A 254 -3.43 -16.59 7.86
N TYR A 255 -2.62 -15.62 8.32
CA TYR A 255 -1.30 -15.18 7.81
C TYR A 255 -1.22 -14.06 6.76
N HIS A 256 -2.03 -13.01 6.89
CA HIS A 256 -1.68 -11.69 6.33
C HIS A 256 -1.36 -10.70 7.45
N ASN A 257 -0.34 -10.98 8.27
CA ASN A 257 0.26 -9.95 9.10
C ASN A 257 1.02 -8.97 8.18
N GLN A 258 0.32 -7.95 7.70
CA GLN A 258 0.87 -6.76 7.06
C GLN A 258 1.70 -5.98 8.09
N TYR A 259 2.90 -6.49 8.40
CA TYR A 259 3.91 -5.60 8.96
C TYR A 259 4.43 -4.71 7.83
N PRO A 260 4.55 -3.39 8.06
CA PRO A 260 5.36 -2.54 7.22
C PRO A 260 6.67 -3.25 6.89
N ILE A 261 7.10 -3.20 5.62
CA ILE A 261 8.43 -3.69 5.27
C ILE A 261 9.41 -2.98 6.21
N GLY A 262 10.28 -3.71 6.92
CA GLY A 262 11.19 -3.09 7.90
C GLY A 262 12.00 -1.91 7.34
N SER A 263 12.26 -1.91 6.02
CA SER A 263 12.89 -0.81 5.29
C SER A 263 12.05 0.48 5.16
N PHE A 264 10.75 0.44 5.48
CA PHE A 264 9.84 1.59 5.47
C PHE A 264 9.73 2.25 6.84
N ILE A 265 10.13 1.54 7.90
CA ILE A 265 10.15 2.05 9.26
C ILE A 265 11.45 2.80 9.48
N CYS A 266 11.35 4.00 10.03
CA CYS A 266 12.50 4.79 10.42
C CYS A 266 13.17 4.14 11.64
N PRO A 267 14.46 3.77 11.58
CA PRO A 267 15.15 3.15 12.72
C PRO A 267 15.28 4.05 13.96
N LEU A 268 15.09 5.36 13.80
CA LEU A 268 15.20 6.34 14.90
C LEU A 268 13.88 6.54 15.66
N CYS A 269 12.75 6.59 14.95
CA CYS A 269 11.45 6.89 15.57
C CYS A 269 10.48 5.70 15.57
N ASP A 270 10.87 4.57 14.98
CA ASP A 270 10.06 3.34 14.89
C ASP A 270 8.68 3.55 14.23
N GLU A 271 8.56 4.62 13.44
CA GLU A 271 7.37 4.95 12.66
C GLU A 271 7.65 4.83 11.17
N MET A 272 6.59 4.59 10.39
CA MET A 272 6.68 4.55 8.93
C MET A 272 7.10 5.92 8.39
N MET A 273 8.19 5.96 7.62
CA MET A 273 8.71 7.20 7.04
C MET A 273 7.69 7.86 6.11
N VAL A 274 7.47 9.16 6.29
CA VAL A 274 6.65 10.02 5.42
C VAL A 274 7.57 10.81 4.49
N ASP A 275 8.68 11.30 5.01
CA ASP A 275 9.74 12.00 4.27
C ASP A 275 11.10 11.30 4.50
N PRO A 276 11.35 10.18 3.81
CA PRO A 276 12.63 9.49 3.93
C PRO A 276 13.76 10.31 3.30
N VAL A 277 14.82 10.54 4.07
CA VAL A 277 16.08 11.17 3.64
C VAL A 277 17.24 10.22 3.90
N ALA A 278 18.14 10.12 2.93
CA ALA A 278 19.38 9.38 3.04
C ALA A 278 20.52 10.28 3.55
N ILE A 279 21.34 9.72 4.43
CA ILE A 279 22.63 10.30 4.83
C ILE A 279 23.76 9.69 4.00
N ILE A 280 24.98 10.23 4.09
CA ILE A 280 26.10 9.87 3.21
C ILE A 280 26.45 8.37 3.16
N CYS A 281 26.20 7.63 4.24
CA CYS A 281 26.41 6.18 4.29
C CYS A 281 25.29 5.35 3.63
N GLY A 282 24.31 5.98 2.98
CA GLY A 282 23.23 5.34 2.23
C GLY A 282 22.01 4.92 3.05
N HIS A 283 22.05 5.06 4.38
CA HIS A 283 20.92 4.76 5.27
C HIS A 283 19.85 5.86 5.18
N SER A 284 18.57 5.46 5.17
CA SER A 284 17.43 6.37 5.13
C SER A 284 16.70 6.45 6.46
N PHE A 285 16.27 7.66 6.82
CA PHE A 285 15.54 7.99 8.05
C PHE A 285 14.41 8.97 7.75
N GLU A 286 13.44 9.07 8.64
CA GLU A 286 12.48 10.17 8.61
C GLU A 286 13.21 11.50 8.83
N ARG A 287 12.98 12.48 7.95
CA ARG A 287 13.66 13.78 7.97
C ARG A 287 13.68 14.42 9.35
N LYS A 288 12.51 14.54 9.97
CA LYS A 288 12.39 15.19 11.29
C LYS A 288 13.20 14.47 12.37
N ALA A 289 13.24 13.14 12.31
CA ALA A 289 13.94 12.32 13.29
C ALA A 289 15.46 12.48 13.19
N ILE A 290 16.00 12.44 11.97
CA ILE A 290 17.46 12.58 11.76
C ILE A 290 17.95 14.01 11.97
N GLU A 291 17.17 15.02 11.59
CA GLU A 291 17.49 16.42 11.88
C GLU A 291 17.56 16.69 13.39
N GLU A 292 16.65 16.12 14.17
CA GLU A 292 16.66 16.21 15.63
C GLU A 292 17.84 15.44 16.24
N TYR A 293 18.19 14.29 15.67
CA TYR A 293 19.35 13.50 16.09
C TYR A 293 20.66 14.30 15.94
N PHE A 294 20.82 15.01 14.82
CA PHE A 294 21.98 15.89 14.57
C PHE A 294 21.99 17.13 15.46
N LYS A 295 20.82 17.73 15.73
CA LYS A 295 20.70 18.88 16.66
C LYS A 295 21.16 18.55 18.08
N ARG A 296 21.03 17.28 18.50
CA ARG A 296 21.49 16.80 19.81
C ARG A 296 23.00 16.58 19.89
N GLY A 297 23.75 16.89 18.83
CA GLY A 297 25.21 16.78 18.79
C GLY A 297 25.72 15.39 18.42
N ASN A 298 24.87 14.52 17.86
CA ASN A 298 25.29 13.23 17.35
C ASN A 298 25.70 13.37 15.88
N TYR A 299 26.89 12.91 15.53
CA TYR A 299 27.48 13.03 14.19
C TYR A 299 27.78 11.67 13.55
N ASP A 300 27.24 10.60 14.10
CA ASP A 300 27.36 9.23 13.61
C ASP A 300 26.05 8.77 12.95
N CYS A 301 26.12 7.73 12.11
CA CYS A 301 24.93 7.07 11.61
C CYS A 301 24.25 6.25 12.72
N PRO A 302 22.96 6.48 13.02
CA PRO A 302 22.24 5.71 14.05
C PRO A 302 22.21 4.20 13.84
N THR A 303 22.34 3.75 12.58
CA THR A 303 22.21 2.33 12.20
C THR A 303 23.57 1.61 12.13
N CYS A 304 24.56 2.19 11.47
CA CYS A 304 25.88 1.57 11.30
C CYS A 304 26.96 2.12 12.23
N ARG A 305 26.67 3.18 13.00
CA ARG A 305 27.59 3.87 13.92
C ARG A 305 28.87 4.37 13.27
N GLN A 306 28.81 4.66 11.96
CA GLN A 306 29.92 5.29 11.23
C GLN A 306 29.86 6.80 11.41
N ASP A 307 31.01 7.42 11.72
CA ASP A 307 31.15 8.87 11.79
C ASP A 307 30.89 9.51 10.42
N LEU A 308 30.08 10.57 10.41
CA LEU A 308 29.66 11.24 9.18
C LEU A 308 30.60 12.40 8.87
N GLN A 309 31.17 12.39 7.66
CA GLN A 309 32.00 13.49 7.16
C GLN A 309 31.18 14.71 6.72
N SER A 310 29.87 14.52 6.47
CA SER A 310 28.92 15.56 6.10
C SER A 310 27.54 15.23 6.67
N LEU A 311 26.80 16.26 7.08
CA LEU A 311 25.42 16.17 7.56
C LEU A 311 24.39 16.49 6.48
N GLU A 312 24.81 16.48 5.21
CA GLU A 312 23.93 16.70 4.09
C GLU A 312 22.87 15.58 3.98
N LEU A 313 21.60 15.98 3.85
CA LEU A 313 20.46 15.08 3.74
C LEU A 313 19.98 15.03 2.30
N THR A 314 20.10 13.88 1.66
CA THR A 314 19.60 13.66 0.30
C THR A 314 18.19 13.06 0.34
N PRO A 315 17.16 13.68 -0.26
CA PRO A 315 15.82 13.09 -0.30
C PRO A 315 15.80 11.72 -1.00
N ASN A 316 15.24 10.69 -0.35
CA ASN A 316 15.08 9.37 -0.96
C ASN A 316 13.70 9.26 -1.63
N VAL A 317 13.58 9.85 -2.81
CA VAL A 317 12.33 9.90 -3.58
C VAL A 317 11.79 8.51 -3.95
N ASN A 318 12.67 7.54 -4.18
CA ASN A 318 12.30 6.16 -4.54
C ASN A 318 11.66 5.44 -3.35
N LEU A 319 12.26 5.57 -2.16
CA LEU A 319 11.71 5.01 -0.93
C LEU A 319 10.38 5.68 -0.58
N ARG A 320 10.30 7.02 -0.70
CA ARG A 320 9.05 7.76 -0.48
C ARG A 320 7.92 7.25 -1.38
N SER A 321 8.21 7.11 -2.68
CA SER A 321 7.25 6.62 -3.66
C SER A 321 6.82 5.18 -3.37
N SER A 322 7.76 4.31 -2.97
CA SER A 322 7.48 2.92 -2.60
C SER A 322 6.58 2.82 -1.37
N ILE A 323 6.82 3.64 -0.35
CA ILE A 323 5.99 3.70 0.87
C ILE A 323 4.58 4.17 0.54
N GLN A 324 4.45 5.24 -0.24
CA GLN A 324 3.14 5.77 -0.65
C GLN A 324 2.35 4.75 -1.47
N GLU A 325 3.01 4.04 -2.39
CA GLU A 325 2.36 3.01 -3.19
C GLU A 325 1.92 1.82 -2.34
N TRP A 326 2.76 1.38 -1.38
CA TRP A 326 2.38 0.36 -0.42
C TRP A 326 1.18 0.77 0.41
N LYS A 327 1.16 2.01 0.95
CA LYS A 327 0.01 2.54 1.70
C LYS A 327 -1.25 2.52 0.85
N LYS A 328 -1.17 2.95 -0.41
CA LYS A 328 -2.30 2.92 -1.33
C LYS A 328 -2.81 1.49 -1.57
N ARG A 329 -1.93 0.54 -1.83
CA ARG A 329 -2.30 -0.87 -2.00
C ARG A 329 -2.93 -1.48 -0.75
N ASP A 330 -2.36 -1.18 0.42
CA ASP A 330 -2.88 -1.61 1.71
C ASP A 330 -4.32 -1.12 1.93
N MET A 331 -4.56 0.17 1.64
CA MET A 331 -5.89 0.75 1.73
C MET A 331 -6.86 0.23 0.66
N ASP A 332 -6.41 0.06 -0.59
CA ASP A 332 -7.23 -0.54 -1.66
C ASP A 332 -7.64 -1.97 -1.31
N TRP A 333 -6.74 -2.75 -0.69
CA TRP A 333 -7.06 -4.08 -0.19
C TRP A 333 -8.07 -4.05 0.97
N LYS A 334 -7.85 -3.18 1.98
CA LYS A 334 -8.80 -3.00 3.09
C LYS A 334 -10.18 -2.59 2.58
N PHE A 335 -10.22 -1.71 1.58
CA PHE A 335 -11.45 -1.29 0.93
C PHE A 335 -12.17 -2.48 0.30
N GLN A 336 -11.49 -3.29 -0.51
CA GLN A 336 -12.09 -4.48 -1.14
C GLN A 336 -12.57 -5.52 -0.11
N ALA A 337 -11.81 -5.71 0.98
CA ALA A 337 -12.23 -6.57 2.08
C ALA A 337 -13.51 -6.04 2.77
N ALA A 338 -13.60 -4.73 2.99
CA ALA A 338 -14.79 -4.11 3.54
C ALA A 338 -15.99 -4.20 2.58
N VAL A 339 -15.79 -4.00 1.27
CA VAL A 339 -16.85 -4.21 0.25
C VAL A 339 -17.39 -5.64 0.29
N ALA A 340 -16.50 -6.63 0.33
CA ALA A 340 -16.90 -8.03 0.44
C ALA A 340 -17.66 -8.31 1.76
N GLY A 341 -17.19 -7.75 2.88
CA GLY A 341 -17.84 -7.90 4.18
C GLY A 341 -19.23 -7.25 4.26
N ILE A 342 -19.43 -6.06 3.67
CA ILE A 342 -20.72 -5.38 3.60
C ILE A 342 -21.73 -6.20 2.78
N ASN A 343 -21.27 -6.91 1.75
CA ASN A 343 -22.10 -7.77 0.92
C ASN A 343 -22.35 -9.17 1.54
N SER A 344 -21.72 -9.49 2.67
CA SER A 344 -21.93 -10.77 3.38
C SER A 344 -23.31 -10.84 4.04
N ASP A 345 -23.90 -12.03 4.17
CA ASP A 345 -25.16 -12.20 4.91
C ASP A 345 -24.99 -12.22 6.44
N ASP A 346 -23.76 -12.38 6.93
CA ASP A 346 -23.46 -12.40 8.37
C ASP A 346 -23.44 -10.98 8.98
N PRO A 347 -24.32 -10.66 9.96
CA PRO A 347 -24.32 -9.37 10.63
C PRO A 347 -23.01 -9.00 11.32
N PHE A 348 -22.27 -9.98 11.86
CA PHE A 348 -21.01 -9.70 12.55
C PHE A 348 -19.93 -9.25 11.56
N ARG A 349 -19.75 -10.00 10.46
CA ARG A 349 -18.87 -9.61 9.35
C ARG A 349 -19.26 -8.25 8.75
N LYS A 350 -20.57 -7.98 8.58
CA LYS A 350 -21.07 -6.68 8.11
C LYS A 350 -20.70 -5.53 9.03
N ASN A 351 -20.87 -5.69 10.34
CA ASN A 351 -20.54 -4.63 11.30
C ASN A 351 -19.07 -4.28 11.30
N LYS A 352 -18.20 -5.30 11.33
CA LYS A 352 -16.76 -5.08 11.19
C LYS A 352 -16.42 -4.35 9.88
N ALA A 353 -17.06 -4.74 8.78
CA ALA A 353 -16.83 -4.11 7.49
C ALA A 353 -17.34 -2.66 7.43
N PHE A 354 -18.43 -2.31 8.12
CA PHE A 354 -18.86 -0.92 8.28
C PHE A 354 -17.87 -0.11 9.12
N ASP A 355 -17.34 -0.69 10.19
CA ASP A 355 -16.33 -0.05 11.05
C ASP A 355 -15.03 0.21 10.26
N ASP A 356 -14.59 -0.73 9.43
CA ASP A 356 -13.41 -0.55 8.57
C ASP A 356 -13.71 0.50 7.45
N MET A 357 -14.92 0.47 6.88
CA MET A 357 -15.31 1.37 5.79
C MET A 357 -15.45 2.83 6.25
N GLN A 358 -15.96 3.08 7.46
CA GLN A 358 -16.16 4.46 7.95
C GLN A 358 -14.85 5.25 8.12
N ASP A 359 -13.72 4.56 8.27
CA ASP A 359 -12.39 5.19 8.35
C ASP A 359 -11.80 5.40 6.95
N LEU A 360 -12.07 4.49 6.02
CA LEU A 360 -11.63 4.62 4.63
C LEU A 360 -12.32 5.79 3.92
N VAL A 361 -13.64 5.92 4.07
CA VAL A 361 -14.45 6.97 3.40
C VAL A 361 -14.19 8.38 3.93
N ASP A 362 -13.46 8.55 5.03
CA ASP A 362 -12.97 9.88 5.45
C ASP A 362 -12.03 10.48 4.39
N ILE A 363 -11.41 9.63 3.58
CA ILE A 363 -10.61 9.99 2.40
C ILE A 363 -11.51 10.04 1.17
N SER A 364 -11.56 11.20 0.50
CA SER A 364 -12.48 11.44 -0.63
C SER A 364 -12.37 10.44 -1.77
N GLU A 365 -11.17 9.96 -2.11
CA GLU A 365 -10.96 8.93 -3.14
C GLU A 365 -11.78 7.66 -2.84
N TYR A 366 -11.82 7.22 -1.58
CA TYR A 366 -12.53 6.00 -1.19
C TYR A 366 -14.03 6.22 -0.99
N ALA A 367 -14.46 7.44 -0.64
CA ALA A 367 -15.88 7.79 -0.65
C ALA A 367 -16.47 7.69 -2.06
N VAL A 368 -15.75 8.22 -3.08
CA VAL A 368 -16.16 8.12 -4.49
C VAL A 368 -16.18 6.67 -4.94
N LYS A 369 -15.11 5.89 -4.67
CA LYS A 369 -15.10 4.44 -4.97
C LYS A 369 -16.26 3.70 -4.31
N ALA A 370 -16.60 4.01 -3.06
CA ALA A 370 -17.73 3.37 -2.37
C ALA A 370 -19.08 3.66 -3.06
N ALA A 371 -19.24 4.86 -3.61
CA ALA A 371 -20.42 5.22 -4.38
C ALA A 371 -20.46 4.46 -5.73
N GLU A 372 -19.33 4.39 -6.44
CA GLU A 372 -19.19 3.67 -7.72
C GLU A 372 -19.40 2.15 -7.59
N GLU A 373 -18.98 1.56 -6.47
CA GLU A 373 -19.23 0.15 -6.11
C GLU A 373 -20.70 -0.11 -5.70
N GLY A 374 -21.56 0.91 -5.73
CA GLY A 374 -22.99 0.77 -5.48
C GLY A 374 -23.33 0.46 -4.02
N LEU A 375 -22.53 0.93 -3.06
CA LEU A 375 -22.75 0.65 -1.64
C LEU A 375 -23.84 1.54 -1.00
N ILE A 376 -24.26 2.62 -1.65
CA ILE A 376 -25.28 3.56 -1.14
C ILE A 376 -26.55 2.82 -0.66
N PRO A 377 -27.20 1.96 -1.46
CA PRO A 377 -28.41 1.25 -1.01
C PRO A 377 -28.15 0.32 0.17
N LYS A 378 -26.95 -0.27 0.27
CA LYS A 378 -26.56 -1.16 1.39
C LYS A 378 -26.43 -0.37 2.69
N PHE A 379 -25.83 0.81 2.66
CA PHE A 379 -25.77 1.70 3.82
C PHE A 379 -27.17 2.18 4.23
N VAL A 380 -28.05 2.52 3.28
CA VAL A 380 -29.42 2.96 3.61
C VAL A 380 -30.27 1.81 4.14
N GLU A 381 -30.07 0.59 3.65
CA GLU A 381 -30.76 -0.60 4.13
C GLU A 381 -30.32 -1.00 5.54
N SER A 382 -29.02 -0.87 5.86
CA SER A 382 -28.50 -1.21 7.19
C SER A 382 -29.09 -0.32 8.29
N LEU A 383 -29.49 0.92 7.98
CA LEU A 383 -30.23 1.79 8.91
C LEU A 383 -31.60 1.23 9.36
N LYS A 384 -32.10 0.15 8.73
CA LYS A 384 -33.33 -0.54 9.17
C LYS A 384 -33.08 -1.65 10.18
N ASP A 385 -31.88 -2.24 10.15
CA ASP A 385 -31.57 -3.43 10.95
C ASP A 385 -30.90 -3.00 12.25
N THR A 386 -31.60 -3.19 13.37
CA THR A 386 -31.10 -2.81 14.70
C THR A 386 -29.88 -3.63 15.14
N ARG A 387 -29.54 -4.71 14.42
CA ARG A 387 -28.33 -5.52 14.68
C ARG A 387 -27.09 -4.91 14.01
N LEU A 388 -27.27 -4.00 13.07
CA LEU A 388 -26.18 -3.41 12.31
C LEU A 388 -25.73 -2.07 12.90
N ASN A 389 -24.46 -1.72 12.69
CA ASN A 389 -23.88 -0.49 13.18
C ASN A 389 -24.42 0.72 12.38
N SER A 390 -25.51 1.30 12.87
CA SER A 390 -26.16 2.46 12.25
C SER A 390 -25.26 3.69 12.26
N VAL A 391 -24.43 3.86 13.28
CA VAL A 391 -23.52 5.01 13.43
C VAL A 391 -22.46 4.99 12.33
N ALA A 392 -21.84 3.84 12.09
CA ALA A 392 -20.87 3.66 11.02
C ALA A 392 -21.53 3.85 9.64
N ALA A 393 -22.73 3.28 9.43
CA ALA A 393 -23.47 3.46 8.19
C ALA A 393 -23.84 4.93 7.93
N GLU A 394 -24.29 5.68 8.94
CA GLU A 394 -24.54 7.12 8.81
C GLU A 394 -23.26 7.92 8.57
N LYS A 395 -22.14 7.55 9.19
CA LYS A 395 -20.83 8.17 8.90
C LYS A 395 -20.43 7.96 7.44
N CYS A 396 -20.60 6.75 6.90
CA CYS A 396 -20.40 6.49 5.48
C CYS A 396 -21.32 7.38 4.62
N LEU A 397 -22.64 7.37 4.87
CA LEU A 397 -23.59 8.19 4.11
C LEU A 397 -23.26 9.69 4.17
N TYR A 398 -22.78 10.18 5.31
CA TYR A 398 -22.31 11.56 5.47
C TYR A 398 -21.10 11.85 4.58
N CYS A 399 -20.07 11.01 4.60
CA CYS A 399 -18.89 11.19 3.76
C CYS A 399 -19.24 11.14 2.28
N LEU A 400 -20.13 10.23 1.86
CA LEU A 400 -20.62 10.20 0.49
C LEU A 400 -21.42 11.46 0.13
N ALA A 401 -22.30 11.96 1.01
CA ALA A 401 -23.02 13.21 0.77
C ALA A 401 -22.09 14.43 0.67
N LYS A 402 -20.99 14.44 1.43
CA LYS A 402 -20.00 15.51 1.46
C LYS A 402 -19.05 15.51 0.27
N TYR A 403 -18.56 14.34 -0.16
CA TYR A 403 -17.51 14.23 -1.17
C TYR A 403 -18.01 13.84 -2.57
N CYS A 404 -19.23 13.29 -2.69
CA CYS A 404 -19.73 12.73 -3.94
C CYS A 404 -20.95 13.50 -4.46
N GLU A 405 -20.73 14.73 -4.96
CA GLU A 405 -21.80 15.60 -5.50
C GLU A 405 -22.64 14.89 -6.58
N ASP A 406 -21.98 14.18 -7.51
CA ASP A 406 -22.63 13.44 -8.61
C ASP A 406 -23.53 12.28 -8.12
N HIS A 407 -23.28 11.76 -6.91
CA HIS A 407 -23.99 10.61 -6.35
C HIS A 407 -25.05 11.02 -5.30
N GLN A 408 -25.18 12.32 -4.98
CA GLN A 408 -26.16 12.79 -3.99
C GLN A 408 -27.61 12.49 -4.40
N LEU A 409 -27.93 12.52 -5.70
CA LEU A 409 -29.25 12.12 -6.18
C LEU A 409 -29.52 10.63 -5.89
N GLN A 410 -28.52 9.76 -6.06
CA GLN A 410 -28.64 8.34 -5.75
C GLN A 410 -28.85 8.09 -4.26
N LEU A 411 -28.19 8.86 -3.38
CA LEU A 411 -28.45 8.85 -1.93
C LEU A 411 -29.92 9.14 -1.60
N VAL A 412 -30.48 10.18 -2.23
CA VAL A 412 -31.89 10.55 -2.06
C VAL A 412 -32.82 9.46 -2.60
N ASP A 413 -32.52 8.91 -3.77
CA ASP A 413 -33.32 7.89 -4.47
C ASP A 413 -33.31 6.54 -3.76
N ALA A 414 -32.18 6.15 -3.16
CA ALA A 414 -32.09 5.00 -2.26
C ALA A 414 -32.95 5.17 -1.00
N GLY A 415 -33.44 6.38 -0.73
CA GLY A 415 -34.34 6.70 0.36
C GLY A 415 -33.64 7.15 1.65
N ALA A 416 -32.37 7.57 1.58
CA ALA A 416 -31.59 7.99 2.76
C ALA A 416 -32.33 9.04 3.60
N VAL A 417 -32.82 10.11 2.96
CA VAL A 417 -33.55 11.21 3.62
C VAL A 417 -34.74 10.69 4.42
N ARG A 418 -35.57 9.84 3.82
CA ARG A 418 -36.75 9.26 4.49
C ARG A 418 -36.34 8.41 5.70
N ARG A 419 -35.24 7.65 5.60
CA ARG A 419 -34.78 6.79 6.71
C ARG A 419 -34.24 7.62 7.87
N ILE A 420 -33.38 8.59 7.57
CA ILE A 420 -32.77 9.47 8.57
C ILE A 420 -33.86 10.28 9.29
N VAL A 421 -34.81 10.87 8.55
CA VAL A 421 -35.94 11.61 9.15
C VAL A 421 -36.79 10.72 10.07
N LYS A 422 -37.05 9.47 9.68
CA LYS A 422 -37.80 8.53 10.52
C LYS A 422 -37.06 8.22 11.83
N ARG A 423 -35.74 8.04 11.78
CA ARG A 423 -34.92 7.77 12.97
C ARG A 423 -34.90 8.97 13.92
N MET A 424 -34.68 10.17 13.37
CA MET A 424 -34.75 11.40 14.16
C MET A 424 -36.12 11.60 14.81
N TYR A 425 -37.21 11.32 14.10
CA TYR A 425 -38.57 11.38 14.65
C TYR A 425 -38.75 10.43 15.85
N ASN A 426 -38.13 9.26 15.82
CA ASN A 426 -38.16 8.28 16.92
C ASN A 426 -37.21 8.63 18.09
N GLY A 427 -36.49 9.76 18.02
CA GLY A 427 -35.52 10.18 19.04
C GLY A 427 -34.12 9.58 18.87
N GLU A 428 -33.89 8.78 17.83
CA GLU A 428 -32.57 8.22 17.48
C GLU A 428 -31.78 9.22 16.62
N THR A 429 -31.53 10.42 17.14
CA THR A 429 -30.75 11.43 16.40
C THR A 429 -29.26 11.21 16.64
N GLU A 430 -28.56 10.72 15.62
CA GLU A 430 -27.11 10.59 15.64
C GLU A 430 -26.44 11.89 15.16
N ALA A 431 -25.13 12.05 15.44
CA ALA A 431 -24.39 13.27 15.10
C ALA A 431 -24.37 13.56 13.59
N ASN A 432 -24.40 12.50 12.77
CA ASN A 432 -24.33 12.58 11.31
C ASN A 432 -25.71 12.77 10.66
N SER A 433 -26.81 12.42 11.33
CA SER A 433 -28.17 12.46 10.76
C SER A 433 -28.53 13.83 10.17
N VAL A 434 -28.37 14.90 10.95
CA VAL A 434 -28.64 16.27 10.48
C VAL A 434 -27.56 16.76 9.52
N SER A 435 -26.32 16.30 9.69
CA SER A 435 -25.19 16.65 8.85
C SER A 435 -25.38 16.16 7.41
N ILE A 436 -25.93 14.96 7.21
CA ILE A 436 -26.31 14.43 5.89
C ILE A 436 -27.34 15.33 5.23
N LEU A 437 -28.41 15.71 5.94
CA LEU A 437 -29.43 16.60 5.41
C LEU A 437 -28.87 17.98 5.05
N LEU A 438 -27.91 18.48 5.84
CA LEU A 438 -27.24 19.74 5.57
C LEU A 438 -26.45 19.68 4.27
N GLU A 439 -25.61 18.66 4.08
CA GLU A 439 -24.83 18.50 2.85
C GLU A 439 -25.76 18.36 1.63
N LEU A 440 -26.79 17.52 1.69
CA LEU A 440 -27.74 17.35 0.58
C LEU A 440 -28.56 18.62 0.29
N SER A 441 -28.86 19.43 1.31
CA SER A 441 -29.65 20.68 1.15
C SER A 441 -28.90 21.81 0.46
N LYS A 442 -27.57 21.71 0.31
CA LYS A 442 -26.77 22.68 -0.45
C LYS A 442 -27.04 22.59 -1.96
N THR A 443 -27.53 21.43 -2.42
CA THR A 443 -27.80 21.17 -3.83
C THR A 443 -29.24 21.53 -4.18
N GLU A 444 -29.41 22.51 -5.06
CA GLU A 444 -30.71 23.11 -5.39
C GLU A 444 -31.73 22.08 -5.91
N THR A 445 -31.28 21.12 -6.72
CA THR A 445 -32.14 20.07 -7.30
C THR A 445 -32.69 19.10 -6.26
N LEU A 446 -32.07 19.00 -5.07
CA LEU A 446 -32.46 18.07 -4.02
C LEU A 446 -33.38 18.72 -2.97
N ILE A 447 -33.44 20.05 -2.91
CA ILE A 447 -34.27 20.82 -1.96
C ILE A 447 -35.72 20.35 -1.99
N GLU A 448 -36.30 20.16 -3.19
CA GLU A 448 -37.69 19.71 -3.32
C GLU A 448 -37.89 18.29 -2.80
N ARG A 449 -36.94 17.38 -3.04
CA ARG A 449 -37.00 15.99 -2.58
C ARG A 449 -36.94 15.92 -1.05
N ILE A 450 -36.06 16.73 -0.45
CA ILE A 450 -35.89 16.82 1.00
C ILE A 450 -37.15 17.41 1.64
N GLY A 451 -37.59 18.59 1.20
CA GLY A 451 -38.74 19.28 1.80
C GLY A 451 -40.09 18.56 1.61
N ASN A 452 -40.22 17.73 0.56
CA ASN A 452 -41.40 16.88 0.35
C ASN A 452 -41.34 15.55 1.12
N THR A 453 -40.22 15.21 1.75
CA THR A 453 -40.15 14.03 2.61
C THR A 453 -41.07 14.19 3.81
N LYS A 454 -41.92 13.19 4.05
CA LYS A 454 -42.90 13.19 5.14
C LYS A 454 -42.21 13.47 6.48
N ASP A 455 -42.79 14.37 7.27
CA ASP A 455 -42.35 14.78 8.61
C ASP A 455 -40.96 15.44 8.67
N CYS A 456 -40.28 15.65 7.54
CA CYS A 456 -38.93 16.25 7.51
C CYS A 456 -38.88 17.64 8.13
N ILE A 457 -39.76 18.56 7.67
CA ILE A 457 -39.79 19.94 8.18
C ILE A 457 -40.20 20.00 9.66
N PRO A 458 -41.28 19.34 10.11
CA PRO A 458 -41.63 19.30 11.53
C PRO A 458 -40.51 18.75 12.43
N VAL A 459 -39.82 17.68 12.02
CA VAL A 459 -38.69 17.11 12.76
C VAL A 459 -37.56 18.13 12.87
N LEU A 460 -37.15 18.75 11.76
CA LEU A 460 -36.10 19.79 11.76
C LEU A 460 -36.46 20.98 12.66
N VAL A 461 -37.73 21.41 12.65
CA VAL A 461 -38.21 22.49 13.53
C VAL A 461 -38.14 22.07 15.01
N SER A 462 -38.50 20.82 15.34
CA SER A 462 -38.38 20.31 16.71
C SER A 462 -36.92 20.29 17.21
N LEU A 463 -35.97 20.02 16.31
CA LEU A 463 -34.53 20.00 16.61
C LEU A 463 -33.94 21.39 16.87
N LEU A 464 -34.65 22.48 16.56
CA LEU A 464 -34.20 23.83 16.92
C LEU A 464 -34.12 24.05 18.43
N SER A 465 -34.90 23.29 19.21
CA SER A 465 -34.87 23.33 20.68
C SER A 465 -33.97 22.24 21.29
N ASN A 466 -33.16 21.54 20.48
CA ASN A 466 -32.27 20.48 20.95
C ASN A 466 -31.18 21.05 21.88
N PRO A 467 -30.85 20.38 23.00
CA PRO A 467 -29.81 20.84 23.93
C PRO A 467 -28.41 20.90 23.29
N ASN A 468 -28.15 20.12 22.23
CA ASN A 468 -26.91 20.18 21.50
C ASN A 468 -26.90 21.39 20.54
N PRO A 469 -25.99 22.38 20.74
CA PRO A 469 -25.93 23.57 19.90
C PRO A 469 -25.51 23.25 18.46
N ASP A 470 -24.71 22.21 18.25
CA ASP A 470 -24.29 21.80 16.91
C ASP A 470 -25.48 21.26 16.11
N THR A 471 -26.29 20.39 16.71
CA THR A 471 -27.49 19.81 16.08
C THR A 471 -28.53 20.89 15.75
N SER A 472 -28.82 21.79 16.70
CA SER A 472 -29.80 22.86 16.49
C SER A 472 -29.33 23.87 15.43
N SER A 473 -28.05 24.21 15.40
CA SER A 473 -27.46 25.10 14.39
C SER A 473 -27.50 24.47 12.99
N LYS A 474 -27.15 23.19 12.86
CA LYS A 474 -27.25 22.45 11.58
C LYS A 474 -28.70 22.33 11.11
N ALA A 475 -29.64 22.01 12.01
CA ALA A 475 -31.06 21.92 11.68
C ALA A 475 -31.60 23.27 11.17
N LYS A 476 -31.19 24.37 11.82
CA LYS A 476 -31.51 25.72 11.36
C LYS A 476 -30.96 26.01 9.97
N ALA A 477 -29.71 25.63 9.68
CA ALA A 477 -29.10 25.81 8.37
C ALA A 477 -29.85 25.03 7.27
N VAL A 478 -30.25 23.78 7.53
CA VAL A 478 -31.10 23.00 6.61
C VAL A 478 -32.42 23.73 6.33
N LEU A 479 -33.09 24.22 7.38
CA LEU A 479 -34.34 24.97 7.22
C LEU A 479 -34.16 26.27 6.43
N GLN A 480 -33.03 26.95 6.59
CA GLN A 480 -32.70 28.13 5.79
C GLN A 480 -32.52 27.78 4.31
N ASN A 481 -31.80 26.70 4.00
CA ASN A 481 -31.63 26.24 2.61
C ASN A 481 -32.98 25.88 1.96
N LEU A 482 -33.88 25.22 2.70
CA LEU A 482 -35.23 24.88 2.23
C LEU A 482 -36.17 26.10 2.11
N SER A 483 -35.87 27.21 2.80
CA SER A 483 -36.79 28.36 2.93
C SER A 483 -36.99 29.19 1.65
N SER A 484 -36.14 28.98 0.64
CA SER A 484 -36.30 29.58 -0.70
C SER A 484 -37.63 29.16 -1.35
N ASN A 485 -38.09 27.94 -1.08
CA ASN A 485 -39.37 27.44 -1.56
C ASN A 485 -40.52 27.92 -0.66
N THR A 486 -41.48 28.63 -1.26
CA THR A 486 -42.64 29.20 -0.56
C THR A 486 -43.47 28.14 0.17
N HIS A 487 -43.67 26.97 -0.44
CA HIS A 487 -44.42 25.86 0.16
C HIS A 487 -43.75 25.34 1.44
N PHE A 488 -42.42 25.25 1.43
CA PHE A 488 -41.66 24.80 2.60
C PHE A 488 -41.63 25.86 3.69
N ALA A 489 -41.50 27.14 3.34
CA ALA A 489 -41.62 28.23 4.31
C ALA A 489 -42.99 28.26 5.01
N VAL A 490 -44.07 27.94 4.28
CA VAL A 490 -45.42 27.76 4.84
C VAL A 490 -45.47 26.56 5.80
N LYS A 491 -44.97 25.38 5.40
CA LYS A 491 -44.89 24.19 6.27
C LYS A 491 -44.06 24.43 7.54
N MET A 492 -43.00 25.24 7.46
CA MET A 492 -42.21 25.64 8.62
C MET A 492 -43.02 26.46 9.61
N ALA A 493 -43.82 27.41 9.12
CA ALA A 493 -44.73 28.20 9.96
C ALA A 493 -45.84 27.33 10.57
N GLU A 494 -46.39 26.36 9.83
CA GLU A 494 -47.35 25.38 10.36
C GLU A 494 -46.75 24.56 11.51
N ALA A 495 -45.46 24.23 11.43
CA ALA A 495 -44.71 23.58 12.50
C ALA A 495 -44.29 24.52 13.65
N GLY A 496 -44.58 25.82 13.55
CA GLY A 496 -44.32 26.83 14.58
C GLY A 496 -43.08 27.70 14.37
N TYR A 497 -42.35 27.55 13.25
CA TYR A 497 -41.15 28.34 12.93
C TYR A 497 -41.47 29.44 11.89
N PHE A 498 -41.78 30.65 12.38
CA PHE A 498 -42.28 31.76 11.55
C PHE A 498 -41.17 32.64 10.97
N GLN A 499 -39.93 32.54 11.46
CA GLN A 499 -38.82 33.36 10.97
C GLN A 499 -38.59 33.20 9.46
N SER A 500 -38.56 31.96 8.95
CA SER A 500 -38.40 31.69 7.51
C SER A 500 -39.61 32.16 6.69
N PHE A 501 -40.81 32.06 7.24
CA PHE A 501 -42.03 32.56 6.61
C PHE A 501 -42.00 34.08 6.41
N VAL A 502 -41.64 34.82 7.46
CA VAL A 502 -41.49 36.27 7.41
C VAL A 502 -40.41 36.68 6.41
N ALA A 503 -39.25 36.03 6.44
CA ALA A 503 -38.17 36.31 5.51
C ALA A 503 -38.60 36.09 4.05
N ARG A 504 -39.26 34.96 3.75
CA ARG A 504 -39.73 34.66 2.40
C ARG A 504 -40.82 35.61 1.92
N PHE A 505 -41.76 35.98 2.79
CA PHE A 505 -42.81 36.95 2.50
C PHE A 505 -42.22 38.34 2.18
N ASN A 506 -41.16 38.71 2.90
CA ASN A 506 -40.43 39.96 2.68
C ASN A 506 -39.64 39.96 1.37
N GLN A 507 -38.98 38.86 1.05
CA GLN A 507 -38.25 38.68 -0.22
C GLN A 507 -39.19 38.63 -1.43
N ALA A 508 -40.42 38.16 -1.27
CA ALA A 508 -41.45 38.16 -2.31
C ALA A 508 -42.05 39.56 -2.56
N ALA A 509 -41.41 40.64 -2.10
CA ALA A 509 -41.85 42.01 -2.37
C ALA A 509 -41.90 42.27 -3.88
N GLY A 510 -43.11 42.47 -4.42
CA GLY A 510 -43.37 42.60 -5.86
C GLY A 510 -44.03 41.38 -6.50
N GLN A 511 -43.98 40.21 -5.86
CA GLN A 511 -44.71 38.99 -6.25
C GLN A 511 -46.01 38.88 -5.44
N GLN A 512 -46.99 39.72 -5.76
CA GLN A 512 -48.24 39.84 -4.99
C GLN A 512 -49.03 38.52 -4.89
N GLU A 513 -48.95 37.66 -5.91
CA GLU A 513 -49.56 36.33 -5.90
C GLU A 513 -48.96 35.42 -4.82
N THR A 514 -47.62 35.31 -4.77
CA THR A 514 -46.90 34.53 -3.74
C THR A 514 -47.24 35.03 -2.35
N GLN A 515 -47.28 36.35 -2.15
CA GLN A 515 -47.63 36.98 -0.88
C GLN A 515 -49.10 36.69 -0.50
N ALA A 516 -50.03 36.72 -1.47
CA ALA A 516 -51.43 36.39 -1.21
C ALA A 516 -51.60 34.92 -0.80
N LEU A 517 -50.94 33.97 -1.47
CA LEU A 517 -50.98 32.55 -1.11
C LEU A 517 -50.44 32.31 0.31
N MET A 518 -49.33 32.95 0.66
CA MET A 518 -48.78 32.89 2.02
C MET A 518 -49.74 33.47 3.07
N ALA A 519 -50.41 34.59 2.75
CA ALA A 519 -51.42 35.18 3.62
C ALA A 519 -52.64 34.25 3.79
N GLU A 520 -53.10 33.60 2.73
CA GLU A 520 -54.18 32.60 2.85
C GLU A 520 -53.78 31.40 3.72
N ALA A 521 -52.51 30.97 3.64
CA ALA A 521 -52.02 29.91 4.50
C ALA A 521 -51.99 30.35 5.98
N LEU A 522 -51.47 31.56 6.27
CA LEU A 522 -51.42 32.13 7.62
C LEU A 522 -52.83 32.26 8.24
N GLU A 523 -53.83 32.57 7.42
CA GLU A 523 -55.24 32.62 7.82
C GLU A 523 -55.77 31.28 8.36
N LYS A 524 -55.18 30.15 7.98
CA LYS A 524 -55.58 28.80 8.44
C LYS A 524 -54.73 28.26 9.60
N MET A 525 -53.55 28.83 9.86
CA MET A 525 -52.59 28.34 10.88
C MET A 525 -52.99 28.63 12.34
N GLN A 526 -52.58 27.81 13.29
CA GLN A 526 -52.72 28.17 14.71
C GLN A 526 -51.57 29.09 15.15
N LEU A 527 -51.90 30.26 15.70
CA LEU A 527 -50.89 31.24 16.15
C LEU A 527 -50.67 31.12 17.67
N LYS A 528 -49.40 31.09 18.07
CA LYS A 528 -48.97 31.13 19.48
C LYS A 528 -48.26 32.46 19.75
N GLU A 529 -48.05 32.79 21.03
CA GLU A 529 -47.44 34.08 21.39
C GLU A 529 -46.02 34.27 20.81
N ASN A 530 -45.24 33.19 20.70
CA ASN A 530 -43.92 33.22 20.08
C ASN A 530 -44.01 33.53 18.57
N SER A 531 -44.99 32.97 17.86
CA SER A 531 -45.24 33.25 16.43
C SER A 531 -45.52 34.73 16.18
N ILE A 532 -46.22 35.38 17.12
CA ILE A 532 -46.53 36.81 17.05
C ILE A 532 -45.27 37.67 17.18
N ASN A 533 -44.26 37.21 17.92
CA ASN A 533 -42.99 37.93 18.00
C ASN A 533 -42.24 37.99 16.68
N ASP A 534 -42.36 36.96 15.83
CA ASP A 534 -41.76 36.98 14.49
C ASP A 534 -42.60 37.82 13.52
N LEU A 535 -43.94 37.66 13.57
CA LEU A 535 -44.88 38.35 12.68
C LEU A 535 -44.98 39.87 12.93
N LYS A 536 -44.45 40.40 14.04
CA LYS A 536 -44.39 41.84 14.30
C LYS A 536 -43.34 42.59 13.48
N ASP A 537 -42.57 41.87 12.65
CA ASP A 537 -41.57 42.44 11.77
C ASP A 537 -42.15 43.61 10.93
N LYS A 538 -41.44 44.74 10.92
CA LYS A 538 -41.95 45.99 10.33
C LYS A 538 -42.11 45.88 8.81
N GLN A 539 -41.24 45.09 8.17
CA GLN A 539 -41.27 44.87 6.73
C GLN A 539 -42.39 43.91 6.35
N PHE A 540 -42.61 42.86 7.15
CA PHE A 540 -43.72 41.94 6.97
C PHE A 540 -45.06 42.67 7.03
N VAL A 541 -45.27 43.46 8.08
CA VAL A 541 -46.48 44.28 8.23
C VAL A 541 -46.61 45.29 7.08
N HIS A 542 -45.50 45.83 6.55
CA HIS A 542 -45.54 46.70 5.37
C HIS A 542 -46.13 45.98 4.16
N ASN A 543 -45.53 44.85 3.84
CA ASN A 543 -45.79 44.09 2.63
C ASN A 543 -47.20 43.48 2.69
N LEU A 544 -47.64 43.08 3.89
CA LEU A 544 -49.00 42.59 4.11
C LEU A 544 -50.01 43.69 3.81
N VAL A 545 -49.84 44.89 4.38
CA VAL A 545 -50.77 46.01 4.13
C VAL A 545 -50.71 46.47 2.67
N HIS A 546 -49.53 46.43 2.03
CA HIS A 546 -49.38 46.77 0.61
C HIS A 546 -50.22 45.87 -0.33
N LEU A 547 -50.59 44.65 0.09
CA LEU A 547 -51.52 43.81 -0.68
C LEU A 547 -52.91 44.43 -0.83
N LEU A 548 -53.33 45.33 0.07
CA LEU A 548 -54.59 46.07 -0.05
C LEU A 548 -54.61 47.01 -1.27
N SER A 549 -53.44 47.45 -1.72
CA SER A 549 -53.26 48.30 -2.91
C SER A 549 -53.28 47.52 -4.22
N SER A 550 -53.35 46.19 -4.19
CA SER A 550 -53.42 45.39 -5.41
C SER A 550 -54.75 45.56 -6.15
N ASN A 551 -54.79 45.29 -7.45
CA ASN A 551 -56.04 45.35 -8.24
C ASN A 551 -56.89 44.07 -8.12
N SER A 552 -56.37 43.00 -7.51
CA SER A 552 -57.05 41.71 -7.37
C SER A 552 -57.97 41.67 -6.13
N PRO A 553 -59.28 41.44 -6.29
CA PRO A 553 -60.20 41.29 -5.16
C PRO A 553 -59.83 40.13 -4.23
N ALA A 554 -59.27 39.05 -4.79
CA ALA A 554 -58.85 37.87 -4.05
C ALA A 554 -57.70 38.20 -3.09
N TRP A 555 -56.68 38.93 -3.56
CA TRP A 555 -55.51 39.28 -2.74
C TRP A 555 -55.87 40.28 -1.63
N LYS A 556 -56.77 41.24 -1.91
CA LYS A 556 -57.34 42.11 -0.87
C LYS A 556 -58.08 41.30 0.19
N SER A 557 -58.91 40.34 -0.23
CA SER A 557 -59.66 39.46 0.67
C SER A 557 -58.71 38.64 1.55
N ALA A 558 -57.67 38.02 0.98
CA ALA A 558 -56.65 37.29 1.72
C ALA A 558 -55.96 38.17 2.77
N CYS A 559 -55.54 39.37 2.40
CA CYS A 559 -54.94 40.34 3.31
C CYS A 559 -55.90 40.71 4.46
N ILE A 560 -57.15 41.09 4.15
CA ILE A 560 -58.13 41.49 5.16
C ILE A 560 -58.39 40.37 6.16
N LYS A 561 -58.55 39.13 5.69
CA LYS A 561 -58.74 37.96 6.57
C LYS A 561 -57.52 37.73 7.47
N CYS A 562 -56.31 37.84 6.92
CA CYS A 562 -55.07 37.77 7.69
C CYS A 562 -55.00 38.86 8.77
N VAL A 563 -55.26 40.12 8.42
CA VAL A 563 -55.24 41.25 9.36
C VAL A 563 -56.27 41.01 10.47
N LYS A 564 -57.50 40.61 10.14
CA LYS A 564 -58.54 40.27 11.13
C LYS A 564 -58.08 39.20 12.11
N LYS A 565 -57.29 38.22 11.66
CA LYS A 565 -56.73 37.17 12.52
C LYS A 565 -55.60 37.65 13.43
N LEU A 566 -54.83 38.65 13.00
CA LEU A 566 -53.71 39.21 13.76
C LEU A 566 -54.14 40.30 14.76
N VAL A 567 -55.27 40.98 14.49
CA VAL A 567 -55.81 42.05 15.36
C VAL A 567 -56.06 41.62 16.81
N PRO A 568 -56.53 40.42 17.14
CA PRO A 568 -56.72 39.99 18.53
C PRO A 568 -55.44 39.98 19.39
N TYR A 569 -54.25 40.06 18.79
CA TYR A 569 -52.98 40.02 19.51
C TYR A 569 -52.48 41.44 19.83
N PRO A 570 -52.42 41.85 21.11
CA PRO A 570 -52.09 43.24 21.50
C PRO A 570 -50.75 43.75 20.94
N LYS A 571 -49.74 42.86 20.88
CA LYS A 571 -48.42 43.15 20.32
C LYS A 571 -48.47 43.45 18.81
N MET A 572 -49.44 42.91 18.08
CA MET A 572 -49.63 43.19 16.65
C MET A 572 -50.38 44.48 16.36
N ILE A 573 -51.38 44.81 17.18
CA ILE A 573 -52.23 46.00 16.99
C ILE A 573 -51.38 47.27 16.88
N LEU A 574 -50.37 47.43 17.72
CA LEU A 574 -49.48 48.60 17.71
C LEU A 574 -48.71 48.76 16.38
N SER A 575 -48.29 47.65 15.77
CA SER A 575 -47.56 47.66 14.49
C SER A 575 -48.51 47.86 13.30
N LEU A 576 -49.71 47.29 13.35
CA LEU A 576 -50.73 47.41 12.30
C LEU A 576 -51.37 48.81 12.28
N ASN A 577 -51.78 49.35 13.43
CA ASN A 577 -52.46 50.65 13.52
C ASN A 577 -51.58 51.80 13.00
N LYS A 578 -50.26 51.78 13.29
CA LYS A 578 -49.33 52.80 12.77
C LYS A 578 -49.25 52.84 11.23
N LYS A 579 -49.63 51.76 10.55
CA LYS A 579 -49.47 51.58 9.10
C LYS A 579 -50.79 51.63 8.35
N LEU A 580 -51.86 51.06 8.93
CA LEU A 580 -53.22 51.17 8.40
C LEU A 580 -53.76 52.60 8.45
N LEU A 581 -53.31 53.46 9.37
CA LEU A 581 -53.66 54.89 9.40
C LEU A 581 -52.97 55.72 8.29
N ARG A 582 -52.02 55.13 7.55
CA ARG A 582 -51.28 55.78 6.45
C ARG A 582 -51.72 55.30 5.05
N PHE A 583 -52.64 54.34 5.01
CA PHE A 583 -53.30 53.81 3.82
C PHE A 583 -54.77 54.23 3.86
#